data_AF-A0A952DPN2-F1
#
_entry.id   AF-A0A952DPN2-F1
#
_cell.length_a   1.000
_cell.length_b   1.000
_cell.length_c   1.000
_cell.angle_alpha   90.00
_cell.angle_beta   90.00
_cell.angle_gamma   90.00
#
_symmetry.space_group_name_H-M   'P 1'
#
loop_
_entity.id
_entity.type
_entity.pdbx_description
1 polymer ?
#
loop_
_entity_poly.entity_id
_entity_poly.type
_entity_poly.pdbx_seq_one_letter_code
_entity_poly.pdbx_strand_id
1 'polypeptide(L)'
;MVIIVWLYNNVLKGNLLNEYDSISLSVEFIIIFILSLLYFVQIVTHIRDTTPAYSTAFFWIIAALLLYCASTFFSFFTLNSPADRTSDTIAFEFISRVANILKNILFSIAFMIKTNQNKNNTTYKHQSIYNVEQH
;
A
#
# COMPACT_ATOMS: atom_id res chain seq x y z
N MET A 1 -1.15 -11.10 18.12
CA MET A 1 0.01 -11.78 18.74
C MET A 1 0.63 -12.83 17.82
N VAL A 2 -0.13 -13.76 17.23
CA VAL A 2 0.38 -14.80 16.29
C VAL A 2 1.13 -14.21 15.08
N ILE A 3 0.61 -13.14 14.49
CA ILE A 3 1.23 -12.47 13.33
C ILE A 3 2.60 -11.88 13.68
N ILE A 4 2.78 -11.34 14.89
CA ILE A 4 4.05 -10.74 15.33
C ILE A 4 5.10 -11.83 15.57
N VAL A 5 4.70 -12.96 16.14
CA VAL A 5 5.58 -14.13 16.34
C VAL A 5 5.99 -14.74 15.00
N TRP A 6 5.05 -14.81 14.04
CA TRP A 6 5.33 -15.26 12.68
C TRP A 6 6.29 -14.32 11.94
N LEU A 7 6.08 -13.00 12.07
CA LEU A 7 6.93 -11.96 11.49
C LEU A 7 8.36 -12.02 12.05
N TYR A 8 8.51 -12.20 13.37
CA TYR A 8 9.82 -12.33 14.01
C TYR A 8 10.58 -13.57 13.53
N ASN A 9 9.91 -14.73 13.44
CA ASN A 9 10.58 -15.96 13.01
C ASN A 9 10.93 -15.95 11.52
N ASN A 10 10.11 -15.38 10.65
CA ASN A 10 10.38 -15.39 9.20
C ASN A 10 11.28 -14.22 8.77
N VAL A 11 11.02 -13.00 9.24
CA VAL A 11 11.73 -11.80 8.78
C VAL A 11 13.08 -11.63 9.50
N LEU A 12 13.16 -11.87 10.82
CA LEU A 12 14.43 -11.70 11.55
C LEU A 12 15.37 -12.89 11.42
N LYS A 13 14.86 -14.14 11.51
CA LYS A 13 15.72 -15.32 11.37
C LYS A 13 15.99 -15.70 9.90
N GLY A 14 15.05 -15.47 8.99
CA GLY A 14 15.26 -15.72 7.55
C GLY A 14 16.39 -14.85 6.97
N ASN A 15 16.48 -13.59 7.39
CA ASN A 15 17.52 -12.66 6.96
C ASN A 15 18.92 -12.99 7.53
N LEU A 16 19.00 -13.78 8.62
CA LEU A 16 20.27 -14.23 9.23
C LEU A 16 20.80 -15.55 8.65
N LEU A 17 19.92 -16.38 8.05
CA LEU A 17 20.26 -17.73 7.58
C LEU A 17 20.23 -17.89 6.04
N ASN A 18 19.94 -16.82 5.30
CA ASN A 18 20.07 -16.71 3.84
C ASN A 18 19.27 -17.73 3.00
N GLU A 19 18.35 -18.46 3.61
CA GLU A 19 17.35 -19.29 2.92
C GLU A 19 16.00 -18.59 3.03
N TYR A 20 15.74 -17.66 2.11
CA TYR A 20 14.38 -17.16 1.91
C TYR A 20 13.56 -18.27 1.26
N ASP A 21 12.72 -18.92 2.05
CA ASP A 21 11.76 -19.88 1.54
C ASP A 21 10.72 -19.14 0.67
N SER A 22 10.65 -19.49 -0.61
CA SER A 22 9.66 -18.98 -1.58
C SER A 22 8.23 -19.12 -1.08
N ILE A 23 7.98 -20.11 -0.21
CA ILE A 23 6.69 -20.31 0.45
C ILE A 23 6.39 -19.16 1.42
N SER A 24 7.38 -18.72 2.21
CA SER A 24 7.22 -17.63 3.18
C SER A 24 6.89 -16.31 2.47
N LEU A 25 7.59 -16.01 1.37
CA LEU A 25 7.31 -14.84 0.54
C LEU A 25 5.89 -14.86 -0.06
N SER A 26 5.45 -16.04 -0.51
CA SER A 26 4.11 -16.23 -1.06
C SER A 26 3.03 -16.00 0.00
N VAL A 27 3.24 -16.47 1.23
CA VAL A 27 2.32 -16.28 2.34
C VAL A 27 2.21 -14.80 2.73
N GLU A 28 3.34 -14.09 2.82
CA GLU A 28 3.34 -12.64 3.10
C GLU A 28 2.55 -11.88 2.04
N PHE A 29 2.74 -12.23 0.78
CA PHE A 29 2.02 -11.62 -0.33
C PHE A 29 0.51 -11.82 -0.27
N ILE A 30 0.05 -13.03 0.08
CA ILE A 30 -1.39 -13.33 0.26
C ILE A 30 -1.98 -12.53 1.41
N ILE A 31 -1.25 -12.40 2.52
CA ILE A 31 -1.69 -11.61 3.68
C ILE A 31 -1.86 -10.14 3.29
N ILE A 32 -0.88 -9.56 2.58
CA ILE A 32 -0.93 -8.18 2.09
C ILE A 32 -2.12 -7.97 1.15
N PHE A 33 -2.35 -8.92 0.24
CA PHE A 33 -3.47 -8.86 -0.70
C PHE A 33 -4.82 -8.86 0.02
N ILE A 34 -5.02 -9.78 0.97
CA ILE A 34 -6.27 -9.85 1.76
C ILE A 34 -6.46 -8.56 2.58
N LEU A 35 -5.41 -8.07 3.23
CA LEU A 35 -5.47 -6.83 4.01
C LEU A 35 -5.87 -5.63 3.14
N SER A 36 -5.30 -5.54 1.94
CA SER A 36 -5.65 -4.49 0.98
C SER A 36 -7.13 -4.57 0.57
N LEU A 37 -7.66 -5.77 0.32
CA LEU A 37 -9.08 -5.95 -0.02
C LEU A 37 -9.99 -5.59 1.16
N LEU A 38 -9.65 -6.02 2.38
CA LEU A 38 -10.41 -5.68 3.58
C LEU A 38 -10.48 -4.17 3.79
N TYR A 39 -9.38 -3.44 3.54
CA TYR A 39 -9.37 -1.99 3.62
C TYR A 39 -10.35 -1.34 2.63
N PHE A 40 -10.40 -1.82 1.37
CA PHE A 40 -11.36 -1.30 0.39
C PHE A 40 -12.81 -1.62 0.76
N VAL A 41 -13.08 -2.83 1.27
CA VAL A 41 -14.41 -3.20 1.79
C VAL A 41 -14.79 -2.28 2.95
N GLN A 42 -13.86 -1.99 3.87
CA GLN A 42 -14.09 -1.08 4.98
C GLN A 42 -14.43 0.32 4.48
N ILE A 43 -13.68 0.85 3.50
CA ILE A 43 -13.99 2.13 2.88
C ILE A 43 -15.41 2.14 2.33
N VAL A 44 -15.76 1.17 1.48
CA VAL A 44 -17.07 1.12 0.82
C VAL A 44 -18.22 1.01 1.82
N THR A 45 -18.02 0.26 2.91
CA THR A 45 -19.04 0.08 3.96
C THR A 45 -19.14 1.26 4.94
N HIS A 46 -18.06 2.02 5.15
CA HIS A 46 -18.00 3.14 6.10
C HIS A 46 -18.13 4.52 5.46
N ILE A 47 -18.52 4.63 4.18
CA ILE A 47 -18.85 5.93 3.56
C ILE A 47 -20.14 6.46 4.21
N ARG A 48 -20.00 7.03 5.41
CA ARG A 48 -21.00 7.84 6.11
C ARG A 48 -20.45 9.27 6.20
N ASP A 49 -20.73 10.01 5.12
CA ASP A 49 -21.19 11.40 5.14
C ASP A 49 -20.27 12.60 5.31
N THR A 50 -18.93 12.54 5.37
CA THR A 50 -18.17 13.83 5.38
C THR A 50 -16.83 13.92 4.66
N THR A 51 -16.15 12.82 4.35
CA THR A 51 -14.86 12.89 3.64
C THR A 51 -14.73 11.83 2.55
N PRO A 52 -14.43 12.23 1.29
CA PRO A 52 -14.19 11.26 0.25
C PRO A 52 -12.92 10.45 0.53
N ALA A 53 -12.98 9.13 0.36
CA ALA A 53 -11.86 8.23 0.64
C ALA A 53 -10.58 8.58 -0.15
N TYR A 54 -10.74 9.09 -1.37
CA TYR A 54 -9.62 9.53 -2.23
C TYR A 54 -8.87 10.76 -1.69
N SER A 55 -9.39 11.44 -0.66
CA SER A 55 -8.71 12.57 -0.03
C SER A 55 -7.54 12.16 0.86
N THR A 56 -7.38 10.87 1.16
CA THR A 56 -6.36 10.38 2.09
C THR A 56 -5.23 9.71 1.33
N ALA A 57 -3.96 10.03 1.66
CA ALA A 57 -2.79 9.38 1.06
C ALA A 57 -2.81 7.85 1.20
N PHE A 58 -3.30 7.34 2.35
CA PHE A 58 -3.43 5.90 2.61
C PHE A 58 -4.27 5.16 1.57
N PHE A 59 -5.31 5.80 1.03
CA PHE A 59 -6.12 5.20 -0.03
C PHE A 59 -5.28 4.88 -1.27
N TRP A 60 -4.49 5.85 -1.71
CA TRP A 60 -3.63 5.72 -2.89
C TRP A 60 -2.46 4.76 -2.68
N ILE A 61 -1.89 4.72 -1.46
CA ILE A 61 -0.86 3.75 -1.09
C ILE A 61 -1.41 2.33 -1.18
N ILE A 62 -2.58 2.08 -0.58
CA ILE A 62 -3.19 0.75 -0.55
C ILE A 62 -3.66 0.36 -1.96
N ALA A 63 -4.15 1.30 -2.76
CA ALA A 63 -4.44 1.08 -4.18
C ALA A 63 -3.19 0.69 -4.99
N ALA A 64 -2.06 1.38 -4.76
CA ALA A 64 -0.79 1.04 -5.41
C ALA A 64 -0.29 -0.36 -4.99
N LEU A 65 -0.50 -0.73 -3.73
CA LEU A 65 -0.14 -2.04 -3.19
C LEU A 65 -1.00 -3.16 -3.80
N LEU A 66 -2.31 -2.93 -3.95
CA LEU A 66 -3.21 -3.86 -4.63
C LEU A 66 -2.82 -4.06 -6.09
N LEU A 67 -2.47 -2.97 -6.78
CA LEU A 67 -2.03 -3.01 -8.16
C LEU A 67 -0.68 -3.72 -8.32
N TYR A 68 0.23 -3.55 -7.35
CA TYR A 68 1.46 -4.33 -7.28
C TYR A 68 1.15 -5.82 -7.15
N CYS A 69 0.22 -6.20 -6.28
CA CYS A 69 -0.20 -7.59 -6.15
C CYS A 69 -0.79 -8.14 -7.46
N ALA A 70 -1.66 -7.39 -8.12
CA ALA A 70 -2.23 -7.78 -9.41
C ALA A 70 -1.15 -7.97 -10.49
N SER A 71 -0.16 -7.07 -10.56
CA SER A 71 0.95 -7.16 -11.52
C SER A 71 1.80 -8.42 -11.30
N THR A 72 2.15 -8.73 -10.05
CA THR A 72 2.95 -9.91 -9.73
C THR A 72 2.21 -11.20 -10.07
N PHE A 73 0.88 -11.23 -9.90
CA PHE A 73 0.05 -12.35 -10.31
C PHE A 73 0.12 -12.62 -11.82
N PHE A 74 0.06 -11.58 -12.66
CA PHE A 74 0.23 -11.74 -14.12
C PHE A 74 1.64 -12.18 -14.50
N SER A 75 2.66 -11.76 -13.75
CA SER A 75 4.03 -12.21 -13.98
C SER A 75 4.20 -13.72 -13.78
N PHE A 76 3.42 -14.36 -12.91
CA PHE A 76 3.46 -15.82 -12.74
C PHE A 76 2.89 -16.61 -13.92
N PHE A 77 2.04 -16.00 -14.75
CA PHE A 77 1.53 -16.63 -15.98
C PHE A 77 2.50 -16.51 -17.16
N THR A 78 3.55 -15.69 -17.04
CA THR A 78 4.60 -15.60 -18.05
C THR A 78 5.46 -16.86 -17.95
N LEU A 79 5.32 -17.80 -18.89
CA LEU A 79 6.11 -19.04 -18.89
C LEU A 79 7.62 -18.73 -18.95
N ASN A 80 8.40 -19.46 -18.15
CA ASN A 80 9.85 -19.32 -18.05
C ASN A 80 10.64 -19.88 -19.25
N SER A 81 9.97 -20.55 -20.19
CA SER A 81 10.62 -21.15 -21.35
C SER A 81 10.64 -20.17 -22.53
N PRO A 82 11.81 -19.72 -23.01
CA PRO A 82 11.90 -18.88 -24.20
C PRO A 82 11.44 -19.59 -25.48
N ALA A 83 11.30 -20.93 -25.46
CA ALA A 83 10.82 -21.72 -26.59
C ALA A 83 9.29 -21.71 -26.76
N ASP A 84 8.53 -21.39 -25.70
CA ASP A 84 7.06 -21.38 -25.69
C ASP A 84 6.48 -19.97 -25.59
N ARG A 85 7.19 -18.96 -26.12
CA ARG A 85 6.68 -17.58 -26.14
C ARG A 85 5.54 -17.42 -27.13
N THR A 86 4.35 -17.73 -26.66
CA THR A 86 3.09 -17.42 -27.34
C THR A 86 2.79 -15.91 -27.28
N SER A 87 1.92 -15.43 -28.17
CA SER A 87 1.38 -14.05 -28.14
C SER A 87 0.87 -13.64 -26.76
N ASP A 88 0.33 -14.60 -26.01
CA ASP A 88 -0.30 -14.37 -24.71
C ASP A 88 0.73 -14.04 -23.64
N THR A 89 1.91 -14.66 -23.72
CA THR A 89 3.03 -14.39 -22.81
C THR A 89 3.52 -12.94 -22.95
N ILE A 90 3.54 -12.41 -24.17
CA ILE A 90 3.91 -11.01 -24.46
C ILE A 90 2.84 -10.05 -23.91
N ALA A 91 1.56 -10.41 -24.03
CA ALA A 91 0.47 -9.63 -23.48
C ALA A 91 0.54 -9.53 -21.95
N PHE A 92 0.83 -10.63 -21.25
CA PHE A 92 0.97 -10.64 -19.78
C PHE A 92 2.18 -9.84 -19.30
N GLU A 93 3.31 -9.91 -20.01
CA GLU A 93 4.48 -9.08 -19.71
C GLU A 93 4.16 -7.59 -19.91
N PHE A 94 3.44 -7.25 -20.98
CA PHE A 94 3.02 -5.88 -21.24
C PHE A 94 2.08 -5.36 -20.13
N ILE A 95 1.08 -6.14 -19.73
CA ILE A 95 0.18 -5.81 -18.63
C ILE A 95 0.97 -5.57 -17.34
N SER A 96 1.95 -6.41 -17.03
CA SER A 96 2.80 -6.24 -15.85
C SER A 96 3.62 -4.96 -15.91
N ARG A 97 4.20 -4.62 -17.07
CA ARG A 97 4.95 -3.36 -17.26
C ARG A 97 4.05 -2.14 -17.10
N VAL A 98 2.84 -2.16 -17.67
CA VAL A 98 1.88 -1.07 -17.54
C VAL A 98 1.42 -0.91 -16.09
N ALA A 99 1.10 -2.01 -15.41
CA ALA A 99 0.75 -1.99 -13.99
C ALA A 99 1.89 -1.43 -13.12
N ASN A 100 3.15 -1.72 -13.48
CA ASN A 100 4.33 -1.17 -12.81
C ASN A 100 4.50 0.34 -13.00
N ILE A 101 4.09 0.90 -14.13
CA ILE A 101 4.07 2.36 -14.35
C ILE A 101 2.94 2.98 -13.53
N LEU A 102 1.75 2.39 -13.61
CA LEU A 102 0.57 2.86 -12.90
C LEU A 102 0.80 2.86 -11.38
N LYS A 103 1.40 1.83 -10.79
CA LYS A 103 1.65 1.81 -9.34
C LYS A 103 2.53 2.98 -8.89
N ASN A 104 3.54 3.35 -9.70
CA ASN A 104 4.41 4.48 -9.40
C ASN A 104 3.66 5.82 -9.50
N ILE A 105 2.75 5.94 -10.46
CA ILE A 105 1.85 7.10 -10.55
C ILE A 105 0.97 7.20 -9.29
N LEU A 106 0.38 6.08 -8.85
CA LEU A 106 -0.44 6.05 -7.64
C LEU A 106 0.37 6.43 -6.39
N PHE A 107 1.60 5.93 -6.24
CA PHE A 107 2.50 6.36 -5.16
C PHE A 107 2.82 7.85 -5.24
N SER A 108 3.07 8.38 -6.45
CA SER A 108 3.29 9.80 -6.63
C SER A 108 2.09 10.64 -6.20
N ILE A 109 0.86 10.21 -6.54
CA ILE A 109 -0.37 10.86 -6.09
C ILE A 109 -0.48 10.81 -4.57
N ALA A 110 -0.19 9.65 -3.97
CA ALA A 110 -0.21 9.48 -2.52
C ALA A 110 0.72 10.47 -1.80
N PHE A 111 1.94 10.65 -2.31
CA PHE A 111 2.91 11.59 -1.74
C PHE A 111 2.57 13.06 -2.00
N MET A 112 1.85 13.35 -3.09
CA MET A 112 1.41 14.70 -3.41
C MET A 112 0.23 15.16 -2.54
N ILE A 113 -0.54 14.23 -1.97
CA ILE A 113 -1.60 14.57 -1.02
C ILE A 113 -0.96 15.19 0.22
N LYS A 114 -1.13 16.50 0.32
CA LYS A 114 -0.66 17.28 1.46
C LYS A 114 -1.46 16.84 2.67
N THR A 115 -0.84 15.99 3.48
CA THR A 115 -1.30 15.70 4.83
C THR A 115 -1.45 17.06 5.53
N ASN A 116 -2.70 17.49 5.77
CA ASN A 116 -3.01 18.69 6.53
C ASN A 116 -2.65 18.45 8.01
N GLN A 117 -1.37 18.21 8.30
CA GLN A 117 -0.87 18.29 9.66
C GLN A 117 -0.73 19.77 9.98
N ASN A 118 -1.63 20.22 10.85
CA ASN A 118 -1.46 21.37 11.73
C ASN A 118 -1.75 22.76 11.15
N LYS A 119 -3.04 23.13 11.17
CA LYS A 119 -3.49 24.53 11.37
C LYS A 119 -4.13 24.73 12.76
N ASN A 120 -3.75 23.92 13.76
CA ASN A 120 -4.35 23.99 15.11
C ASN A 120 -3.40 24.57 16.19
N ASN A 121 -2.13 24.85 15.88
CA ASN A 121 -1.19 25.39 16.86
C ASN A 121 -1.06 26.92 16.89
N THR A 122 -1.74 27.66 16.00
CA THR A 122 -1.67 29.14 16.00
C THR A 122 -2.83 29.83 16.71
N THR A 123 -3.97 29.16 16.92
CA THR A 123 -5.16 29.81 17.50
C THR A 123 -5.06 29.93 19.03
N TYR A 124 -4.47 28.94 19.72
CA TYR A 124 -4.34 28.98 21.18
C TYR A 124 -3.27 29.97 21.67
N LYS A 125 -2.31 30.36 20.83
CA LYS A 125 -1.28 31.35 21.20
C LYS A 125 -1.77 32.79 21.10
N HIS A 126 -2.81 33.06 20.31
CA HIS A 126 -3.35 34.42 20.19
C HIS A 126 -4.28 34.76 21.37
N GLN A 127 -5.09 33.80 21.84
CA GLN A 127 -6.03 34.04 22.96
C GLN A 127 -5.34 34.17 24.33
N SER A 128 -4.16 33.59 24.54
CA SER A 128 -3.43 33.73 25.80
C SER A 128 -2.70 35.08 25.94
N ILE A 129 -2.50 35.83 24.85
CA ILE A 129 -1.83 37.14 24.90
C ILE A 129 -2.80 38.24 25.34
N TYR A 130 -4.07 38.19 24.95
CA TYR A 130 -5.06 39.21 25.32
C TYR A 130 -5.69 39.02 26.72
N ASN A 131 -5.51 37.86 27.35
CA ASN A 131 -6.05 37.59 28.68
C ASN A 131 -5.10 37.96 29.83
N VAL A 132 -3.89 38.43 29.55
CA VAL A 132 -2.90 38.80 30.59
C VAL A 132 -2.90 40.30 30.89
N GLU A 133 -3.55 41.14 30.08
CA GLU A 133 -3.53 42.61 30.21
C GLU A 133 -4.78 43.22 30.86
N GLN A 134 -5.62 42.43 31.56
CA GLN A 134 -6.88 42.90 32.17
C GLN A 134 -6.88 42.86 33.71
N HIS A 135 -5.72 42.86 34.37
CA HIS A 135 -5.62 42.99 35.83
C HIS A 135 -5.10 44.35 36.27
#